data_AF-F1VZZ6-F1
#
_entry.id   AF-F1VZZ6-F1
#
_cell.length_a   1.000
_cell.length_b   1.000
_cell.length_c   1.000
_cell.angle_alpha   90.00
_cell.angle_beta   90.00
_cell.angle_gamma   90.00
#
_symmetry.space_group_name_H-M   'P 1'
#
loop_
_entity.id
_entity.type
_entity.pdbx_description
1 polymer ?
#
loop_
_entity_poly.entity_id
_entity_poly.type
_entity_poly.pdbx_seq_one_letter_code
_entity_poly.pdbx_strand_id
1 'polypeptide(L)'
;MRRTLGNRFPCRQHAAHRQTPTSPIERLAMHILMVLTSHDKLGDTGNKTGFWLEEFAAPYYLFKDAGVTLTLASPLGGQPPLDPKSDET
;
A
#
# COMPACT_ATOMS: atom_id res chain seq x y z
N MET A 1 20.71 10.35 -59.83
CA MET A 1 22.02 10.69 -59.25
C MET A 1 21.80 11.77 -58.19
N ARG A 2 22.29 11.58 -56.94
CA ARG A 2 22.20 12.44 -55.73
C ARG A 2 20.82 12.38 -55.00
N ARG A 3 20.63 11.67 -53.87
CA ARG A 3 21.00 11.99 -52.45
C ARG A 3 20.59 13.43 -52.12
N THR A 4 19.74 13.80 -51.16
CA THR A 4 19.51 13.43 -49.74
C THR A 4 18.41 14.42 -49.25
N LEU A 5 17.64 14.32 -48.17
CA LEU A 5 17.96 14.10 -46.75
C LEU A 5 16.59 14.06 -46.04
N GLY A 6 16.37 13.07 -45.16
CA GLY A 6 15.17 13.02 -44.32
C GLY A 6 15.25 14.03 -43.19
N ASN A 7 14.19 14.81 -42.97
CA ASN A 7 13.99 15.54 -41.73
C ASN A 7 13.03 14.74 -40.84
N ARG A 8 13.64 13.84 -40.06
CA ARG A 8 13.02 13.25 -38.87
C ARG A 8 12.90 14.35 -37.84
N PHE A 9 11.67 14.72 -37.50
CA PHE A 9 11.39 15.51 -36.30
C PHE A 9 11.97 14.77 -35.09
N PRO A 10 12.89 15.35 -34.31
CA PRO A 10 13.27 14.74 -33.05
C PRO A 10 12.13 14.98 -32.06
N CYS A 11 11.33 13.94 -31.83
CA CYS A 11 10.55 13.81 -30.61
C CYS A 11 11.55 13.82 -29.45
N ARG A 12 11.83 15.02 -28.91
CA ARG A 12 12.67 15.17 -27.72
C ARG A 12 11.90 14.59 -26.55
N GLN A 13 12.34 13.40 -26.20
CA GLN A 13 12.14 12.68 -24.95
C GLN A 13 12.02 13.67 -23.78
N HIS A 14 10.83 13.76 -23.18
CA HIS A 14 10.73 14.10 -21.78
C HIS A 14 11.29 12.89 -21.03
N ALA A 15 12.60 12.88 -20.81
CA ALA A 15 13.20 11.97 -19.86
C ALA A 15 12.54 12.28 -18.51
N ALA A 16 11.61 11.41 -18.09
CA ALA A 16 11.09 11.40 -16.74
C ALA A 16 12.31 11.29 -15.83
N HIS A 17 12.61 12.38 -15.14
CA HIS A 17 13.65 12.46 -14.14
C HIS A 17 13.23 11.52 -13.00
N ARG A 18 13.54 10.23 -13.15
CA ARG A 18 13.40 9.24 -12.08
C ARG A 18 14.46 9.62 -11.06
N GLN A 19 14.09 10.44 -10.09
CA GLN A 19 14.94 10.84 -8.97
C GLN A 19 15.36 9.56 -8.26
N THR A 20 16.63 9.17 -8.44
CA THR A 20 17.24 8.13 -7.62
C THR A 20 17.50 8.74 -6.24
N PRO A 21 17.08 8.09 -5.14
CA PRO A 21 17.31 8.62 -3.80
C PRO A 21 18.82 8.76 -3.56
N THR A 22 19.26 9.99 -3.30
CA THR A 22 20.66 10.42 -3.32
C THR A 22 21.30 10.36 -1.92
N SER A 23 20.51 10.14 -0.88
CA SER A 23 21.00 10.14 0.50
C SER A 23 20.89 8.75 1.16
N PRO A 24 21.91 8.28 1.91
CA PRO A 24 21.78 7.14 2.81
C PRO A 24 20.66 7.31 3.86
N ILE A 25 20.32 8.56 4.21
CA ILE A 25 19.25 8.89 5.17
C ILE A 25 17.86 8.80 4.51
N GLU A 26 17.72 9.07 3.19
CA GLU A 26 16.48 8.79 2.45
C GLU A 26 16.17 7.29 2.37
N ARG A 27 17.18 6.43 2.50
CA ARG A 27 17.03 4.97 2.53
C ARG A 27 16.58 4.43 3.88
N LEU A 28 16.54 5.25 4.92
CA LEU A 28 16.04 4.89 6.24
C LEU A 28 14.52 5.14 6.35
N ALA A 29 13.79 4.92 5.26
CA ALA A 29 12.34 4.91 5.30
C ALA A 29 11.91 3.68 6.13
N MET A 30 11.23 3.93 7.25
CA MET A 30 10.66 2.85 8.04
C MET A 30 9.45 2.28 7.32
N HIS A 31 9.43 0.96 7.17
CA HIS A 31 8.34 0.22 6.56
C HIS A 31 7.72 -0.70 7.60
N ILE A 32 6.39 -0.63 7.76
CA ILE A 32 5.62 -1.50 8.63
C ILE A 32 4.64 -2.30 7.78
N LEU A 33 4.65 -3.62 7.96
CA LEU A 33 3.63 -4.52 7.42
C LEU A 33 2.62 -4.85 8.52
N MET A 34 1.37 -4.43 8.34
CA MET A 34 0.27 -4.81 9.20
C MET A 34 -0.51 -5.95 8.54
N VAL A 35 -0.59 -7.09 9.22
CA VAL A 35 -1.30 -8.27 8.71
C VAL A 35 -2.64 -8.41 9.43
N LEU A 36 -3.72 -8.40 8.67
CA LEU A 36 -5.09 -8.53 9.15
C LEU A 36 -5.60 -9.96 8.88
N THR A 37 -6.48 -10.45 9.75
CA THR A 37 -7.09 -11.77 9.58
C THR A 37 -7.84 -11.88 8.25
N SER A 38 -7.89 -13.07 7.67
CA SER A 38 -8.78 -13.41 6.55
C SER A 38 -10.00 -14.25 7.01
N HIS A 39 -10.17 -14.44 8.32
CA HIS A 39 -11.20 -15.31 8.88
C HIS A 39 -12.47 -14.54 9.22
N ASP A 40 -13.61 -14.93 8.65
CA ASP A 40 -14.88 -14.19 8.72
C ASP A 40 -15.96 -14.90 9.55
N LYS A 41 -15.69 -16.09 10.11
CA LYS A 41 -16.65 -16.92 10.85
C LYS A 41 -16.10 -17.31 12.22
N LEU A 42 -16.91 -17.18 13.27
CA LEU A 42 -16.52 -17.57 14.62
C LEU A 42 -16.72 -19.07 14.83
N GLY A 43 -15.74 -19.88 14.40
CA GLY A 43 -15.75 -21.33 14.55
C GLY A 43 -17.00 -21.98 13.93
N ASP A 44 -17.69 -22.81 14.71
CA ASP A 44 -18.92 -23.51 14.27
C ASP A 44 -20.21 -22.80 14.66
N THR A 45 -20.12 -21.62 15.28
CA THR A 45 -21.30 -20.89 15.80
C THR A 45 -22.16 -20.26 14.71
N GLY A 46 -21.64 -20.10 13.50
CA GLY A 46 -22.31 -19.42 12.39
C GLY A 46 -22.27 -17.89 12.48
N ASN A 47 -21.75 -17.32 13.56
CA ASN A 47 -21.59 -15.88 13.73
C ASN A 47 -20.48 -15.34 12.83
N LYS A 48 -20.66 -14.11 12.32
CA LYS A 48 -19.61 -13.36 11.61
C LYS A 48 -18.61 -12.79 12.61
N THR A 49 -17.36 -12.73 12.18
CA THR A 49 -16.25 -12.10 12.91
C THR A 49 -15.26 -11.52 11.89
N GLY A 50 -14.17 -10.93 12.37
CA GLY A 50 -13.16 -10.30 11.53
C GLY A 50 -12.05 -9.68 12.37
N PHE A 51 -11.36 -8.69 11.82
CA PHE A 51 -10.48 -7.86 12.63
C PHE A 51 -11.30 -6.85 13.45
N TRP A 52 -10.76 -6.45 14.59
CA TRP A 52 -11.36 -5.45 15.48
C TRP A 52 -10.95 -4.03 15.08
N LEU A 53 -11.92 -3.15 14.81
CA LEU A 53 -11.67 -1.83 14.20
C LEU A 53 -10.72 -0.96 15.01
N GLU A 54 -10.95 -0.79 16.32
CA GLU A 54 -10.14 0.09 17.16
C GLU A 54 -8.70 -0.42 17.30
N GLU A 55 -8.52 -1.73 17.37
CA GLU A 55 -7.21 -2.37 17.46
C GLU A 55 -6.37 -2.13 16.20
N PHE A 56 -7.03 -1.98 15.05
CA PHE A 56 -6.38 -1.61 13.79
C PHE A 56 -6.20 -0.09 13.66
N ALA A 57 -7.26 0.69 13.90
CA ALA A 57 -7.29 2.12 13.63
C ALA A 57 -6.29 2.88 14.50
N ALA A 58 -6.22 2.59 15.80
CA ALA A 58 -5.33 3.29 16.73
C ALA A 58 -3.84 3.23 16.29
N PRO A 59 -3.22 2.06 16.07
CA PRO A 59 -1.84 2.00 15.58
C PRO A 59 -1.71 2.47 14.12
N TYR A 60 -2.70 2.22 13.26
CA TYR A 60 -2.64 2.64 11.86
C TYR A 60 -2.47 4.14 11.73
N TYR A 61 -3.32 4.93 12.41
CA TYR A 61 -3.22 6.39 12.35
C TYR A 61 -1.97 6.91 13.06
N LEU A 62 -1.56 6.30 14.18
CA LEU A 62 -0.32 6.67 14.86
C LEU A 62 0.91 6.56 13.93
N PHE A 63 1.03 5.46 13.18
CA PHE A 63 2.16 5.26 12.27
C PHE A 63 2.03 6.08 10.98
N LYS A 64 0.80 6.26 10.49
CA LYS A 64 0.53 7.09 9.32
C LYS A 64 0.90 8.56 9.58
N ASP A 65 0.52 9.09 10.74
CA ASP A 65 0.81 10.47 11.14
C ASP A 65 2.30 10.67 11.43
N ALA A 66 3.01 9.61 11.85
CA ALA A 66 4.46 9.59 11.99
C ALA A 66 5.22 9.51 10.65
N GLY A 67 4.53 9.45 9.50
CA GLY A 67 5.15 9.42 8.18
C GLY A 67 5.79 8.08 7.81
N VAL A 68 5.38 6.99 8.47
CA VAL A 68 5.89 5.63 8.20
C VAL A 68 5.21 5.06 6.95
N THR A 69 5.97 4.32 6.14
CA THR A 69 5.38 3.60 5.00
C THR A 69 4.67 2.35 5.49
N LEU A 70 3.33 2.34 5.42
CA LEU A 70 2.49 1.22 5.85
C LEU A 70 2.08 0.35 4.67
N THR A 71 2.22 -0.96 4.81
CA THR A 71 1.66 -1.97 3.91
C THR A 71 0.63 -2.80 4.66
N LEU A 72 -0.55 -3.00 4.07
CA LEU A 72 -1.59 -3.87 4.61
C LEU A 72 -1.60 -5.18 3.84
N ALA A 73 -1.72 -6.31 4.54
CA ALA A 73 -1.87 -7.62 3.94
C ALA A 73 -2.86 -8.47 4.74
N SER A 74 -3.36 -9.52 4.10
CA SER A 74 -4.11 -10.58 4.76
C SER A 74 -3.62 -11.94 4.23
N PRO A 75 -3.70 -13.03 5.02
CA PRO A 75 -3.17 -14.34 4.60
C PRO A 75 -3.72 -14.85 3.26
N LEU A 76 -5.00 -14.63 2.98
CA LEU A 76 -5.64 -15.02 1.71
C LEU A 76 -5.59 -13.92 0.63
N GLY A 77 -5.02 -12.75 0.96
CA GLY A 77 -5.11 -11.55 0.14
C GLY A 77 -6.52 -10.96 0.09
N GLY A 78 -6.67 -9.88 -0.67
CA GLY A 78 -7.94 -9.16 -0.76
C GLY A 78 -8.32 -8.42 0.51
N GLN A 79 -9.59 -8.01 0.59
CA GLN A 79 -10.11 -7.23 1.71
C GLN A 79 -10.30 -8.11 2.96
N PRO A 80 -9.61 -7.84 4.07
CA PRO A 80 -9.85 -8.56 5.33
C PRO A 80 -11.27 -8.27 5.85
N PRO A 81 -11.97 -9.28 6.41
CA PRO A 81 -13.30 -9.11 6.99
C PRO A 81 -13.25 -8.28 8.28
N LEU A 82 -14.20 -7.36 8.44
CA LEU A 82 -14.42 -6.56 9.65
C LEU A 82 -15.33 -7.33 10.61
N ASP A 83 -15.01 -7.33 11.91
CA ASP A 83 -15.95 -7.83 12.91
C ASP A 83 -17.11 -6.83 13.08
N PRO A 84 -18.38 -7.21 12.82
CA PRO A 84 -19.51 -6.31 12.93
C PRO A 84 -19.61 -5.65 14.32
N LYS A 85 -19.22 -6.36 15.38
CA LYS A 85 -19.30 -5.84 16.75
C LYS A 85 -18.35 -4.67 17.02
N SER A 86 -17.33 -4.51 16.20
CA SER A 86 -16.40 -3.38 16.30
C SER A 86 -16.85 -2.14 15.54
N ASP A 87 -17.94 -2.21 14.75
CA ASP A 87 -18.53 -1.09 14.01
C ASP A 87 -19.90 -0.66 14.57
N GLU A 88 -20.46 -1.42 15.52
CA GLU A 88 -21.80 -1.25 16.09
C GLU A 88 -21.96 -0.05 17.07
N THR A 89 -21.16 1.00 16.91
CA THR A 89 -21.20 2.21 17.77
C THR A 89 -22.31 3.21 17.41
#